data_AF-A0A4S4MKR9-F1
#
_entry.id   AF-A0A4S4MKR9-F1
#
_cell.length_a   1.000
_cell.length_b   1.000
_cell.length_c   1.000
_cell.angle_alpha   90.00
_cell.angle_beta   90.00
_cell.angle_gamma   90.00
#
_symmetry.space_group_name_H-M   'P 1'
#
loop_
_entity.id
_entity.type
_entity.pdbx_description
1 polymer ?
#
loop_
_entity_poly.entity_id
_entity_poly.type
_entity_poly.pdbx_seq_one_letter_code
_entity_poly.pdbx_strand_id
1 'polypeptide(L)'
;MQRQPKRSLELGDMEGQPARKALILSDCRCNALLRENLDLKNEVDRLRTELDNAEKELDGMMVSESSNVKTLTSRADKNYARLLDTMQRLESSEQTLKRQNTRVIELQREASKQLETVRYEASAQTDTVAQTNADTQTDAAAQTDAAAQTDVVAQTEVVAQTEAATAEGGEGSLDSVDVVGAGGSLGAEGGPVASSTIIGTDVAIMTSAPLLSKSKTRWSPADFRHRLLVDPALLGPEYIALADGCLKLHELAPLTKKMLGTKASRPPQLVQWIKEGRPFQDVHIDATFAEAFAPLVWKWWCSMQPEWRVIVDGKPLPVNWTSRKWDSLNKCGLDGWFALVLCMKWWGLGLQVYEGEKKPDLRADWLEALADMTNMLEGLLEFMRSSTKVP
;
A
#
# COMPACT_ATOMS: atom_id res chain seq x y z
N MET A 1 -35.12 57.40 30.90
CA MET A 1 -35.08 58.78 31.43
C MET A 1 -36.35 59.07 32.20
N GLN A 2 -36.31 59.02 33.54
CA GLN A 2 -37.23 59.72 34.44
C GLN A 2 -36.52 59.77 35.81
N ARG A 3 -36.01 60.94 36.19
CA ARG A 3 -35.30 61.15 37.46
C ARG A 3 -36.35 61.27 38.57
N GLN A 4 -36.36 60.29 39.48
CA GLN A 4 -37.10 60.39 40.74
C GLN A 4 -36.38 61.36 41.70
N PRO A 5 -37.13 62.14 42.51
CA PRO A 5 -36.56 63.16 43.39
C PRO A 5 -35.88 62.53 44.60
N LYS A 6 -34.63 62.93 44.87
CA LYS A 6 -33.94 62.69 46.14
C LYS A 6 -34.72 63.37 47.27
N ARG A 7 -35.52 62.59 48.02
CA ARG A 7 -36.01 63.01 49.34
C ARG A 7 -34.90 62.81 50.36
N SER A 8 -34.30 63.91 50.79
CA SER A 8 -33.46 63.97 51.98
C SER A 8 -34.36 63.76 53.20
N LEU A 9 -34.35 62.55 53.75
CA LEU A 9 -34.93 62.26 55.06
C LEU A 9 -33.94 62.74 56.12
N GLU A 10 -34.20 63.91 56.68
CA GLU A 10 -33.56 64.37 57.91
C GLU A 10 -33.92 63.38 59.03
N LEU A 11 -32.93 62.59 59.46
CA LEU A 11 -33.02 61.78 60.67
C LEU A 11 -32.94 62.71 61.89
N GLY A 12 -34.08 63.24 62.32
CA GLY A 12 -34.22 63.77 63.68
C GLY A 12 -34.00 62.65 64.70
N ASP A 13 -33.34 63.02 65.82
CA ASP A 13 -32.93 62.14 66.92
C ASP A 13 -34.04 61.18 67.39
N MET A 14 -34.01 59.97 66.82
CA MET A 14 -34.71 58.80 67.36
C MET A 14 -33.71 57.96 68.17
N GLU A 15 -33.15 58.60 69.20
CA GLU A 15 -32.33 57.97 70.23
C GLU A 15 -33.27 57.31 71.25
N GLY A 16 -33.92 56.20 70.84
CA GLY A 16 -34.87 55.53 71.71
C GLY A 16 -35.53 54.24 71.23
N GLN A 17 -35.34 53.78 69.99
CA GLN A 17 -35.91 52.50 69.52
C GLN A 17 -34.99 51.77 68.53
N PRO A 18 -33.96 51.02 69.00
CA PRO A 18 -33.12 50.15 68.15
C PRO A 18 -33.93 49.15 67.30
N ALA A 19 -35.12 48.76 67.77
CA ALA A 19 -36.03 47.88 67.04
C ALA A 19 -36.50 48.45 65.69
N ARG A 20 -36.75 49.78 65.59
CA ARG A 20 -37.22 50.40 64.33
C ARG A 20 -36.12 50.47 63.27
N LYS A 21 -34.87 50.75 63.65
CA LYS A 21 -33.73 50.77 62.72
C LYS A 21 -33.42 49.36 62.17
N ALA A 22 -33.52 48.33 63.02
CA ALA A 22 -33.35 46.95 62.60
C ALA A 22 -34.42 46.52 61.57
N LEU A 23 -35.67 46.94 61.75
CA LEU A 23 -36.76 46.63 60.82
C LEU A 23 -36.53 47.26 59.43
N ILE A 24 -36.16 48.54 59.39
CA ILE A 24 -35.89 49.26 58.12
C ILE A 24 -34.69 48.66 57.36
N LEU A 25 -33.62 48.27 58.06
CA LEU A 25 -32.46 47.62 57.45
C LEU A 25 -32.81 46.22 56.91
N SER A 26 -33.65 45.47 57.64
CA SER A 26 -34.17 44.18 57.19
C SER A 26 -34.97 44.31 55.90
N ASP A 27 -35.87 45.29 55.81
CA ASP A 27 -36.69 45.53 54.62
C ASP A 27 -35.83 45.96 53.41
N CYS A 28 -34.81 46.80 53.61
CA CYS A 28 -33.88 47.18 52.55
C CYS A 28 -33.09 45.97 52.01
N ARG A 29 -32.62 45.08 52.88
CA ARG A 29 -31.91 43.85 52.47
C ARG A 29 -32.84 42.89 51.74
N CYS A 30 -34.07 42.72 52.21
CA CYS A 30 -35.07 41.90 51.55
C CYS A 30 -35.38 42.41 50.13
N ASN A 31 -35.60 43.72 49.98
CA ASN A 31 -35.85 44.34 48.67
C ASN A 31 -34.64 44.29 47.72
N ALA A 32 -33.41 44.26 48.23
CA ALA A 32 -32.22 44.05 47.41
C ALA A 32 -32.17 42.60 46.89
N LEU A 33 -32.37 41.62 47.77
CA LEU A 33 -32.41 40.20 47.40
C LEU A 33 -33.55 39.86 46.44
N LEU A 34 -34.72 40.49 46.58
CA LEU A 34 -35.84 40.30 45.64
C LEU A 34 -35.50 40.82 44.23
N ARG A 35 -34.77 41.94 44.12
CA ARG A 35 -34.30 42.45 42.83
C ARG A 35 -33.26 41.54 42.21
N GLU A 36 -32.27 41.10 42.99
CA GLU A 36 -31.25 40.15 42.51
C GLU A 36 -31.88 38.84 42.04
N ASN A 37 -32.86 38.29 42.77
CA ASN A 37 -33.58 37.09 42.34
C ASN A 37 -34.38 37.33 41.04
N LEU A 38 -34.96 38.51 40.85
CA LEU A 38 -35.67 38.84 39.62
C LEU A 38 -34.69 38.97 38.43
N ASP A 39 -33.54 39.59 38.64
CA ASP A 39 -32.50 39.73 37.61
C ASP A 39 -31.91 38.36 37.23
N LEU A 40 -31.61 37.50 38.22
CA LEU A 40 -31.17 36.12 37.98
C LEU A 40 -32.22 35.31 37.23
N LYS A 41 -33.51 35.48 37.56
CA LYS A 41 -34.61 34.81 36.85
C LYS A 41 -34.65 35.24 35.38
N ASN A 42 -34.57 36.53 35.11
CA ASN A 42 -34.55 37.06 33.74
C ASN A 42 -33.33 36.55 32.95
N GLU A 43 -32.17 36.46 33.60
CA GLU A 43 -30.96 35.93 32.98
C GLU A 43 -31.06 34.43 32.66
N VAL A 44 -31.66 33.64 33.56
CA VAL A 44 -31.95 32.22 33.31
C VAL A 44 -32.90 32.05 32.12
N ASP A 45 -33.93 32.88 32.01
CA ASP A 45 -34.88 32.82 30.89
C ASP A 45 -34.23 33.25 29.55
N ARG A 46 -33.31 34.24 29.59
CA ARG A 46 -32.48 34.62 28.44
C ARG A 46 -31.59 33.46 27.98
N LEU A 47 -30.84 32.86 28.90
CA LEU A 47 -29.95 31.73 28.60
C LEU A 47 -30.69 30.50 28.08
N ARG A 48 -31.91 30.22 28.60
CA ARG A 48 -32.77 29.17 28.05
C ARG A 48 -33.15 29.43 26.60
N THR A 49 -33.53 30.66 26.27
CA THR A 49 -33.87 31.04 24.89
C THR A 49 -32.66 30.93 23.96
N GLU A 50 -31.47 31.30 24.44
CA GLU A 50 -30.23 31.14 23.66
C GLU A 50 -29.87 29.67 23.43
N LEU A 51 -30.07 28.82 24.44
CA LEU A 51 -29.87 27.38 24.31
C LEU A 51 -30.83 26.77 23.28
N ASP A 52 -32.12 27.10 23.35
CA ASP A 52 -33.14 26.61 22.40
C ASP A 52 -32.85 27.06 20.95
N ASN A 53 -32.28 28.26 20.77
CA ASN A 53 -31.89 28.73 19.45
C ASN A 53 -30.64 28.02 18.93
N ALA A 54 -29.63 27.83 19.78
CA ALA A 54 -28.42 27.09 19.42
C ALA A 54 -28.73 25.62 19.08
N GLU A 55 -29.67 24.99 19.79
CA GLU A 55 -30.13 23.63 19.50
C GLU A 55 -30.79 23.56 18.10
N LYS A 56 -31.65 24.52 17.76
CA LYS A 56 -32.27 24.61 16.42
C LYS A 56 -31.24 24.84 15.30
N GLU A 57 -30.23 25.67 15.55
CA GLU A 57 -29.14 25.88 14.58
C GLU A 57 -28.33 24.60 14.37
N LEU A 58 -28.03 23.87 15.45
CA LEU A 58 -27.34 22.59 15.38
C LEU A 58 -28.14 21.55 14.59
N ASP A 59 -29.44 21.44 14.85
CA ASP A 59 -30.33 20.55 14.09
C ASP A 59 -30.37 20.92 12.60
N GLY A 60 -30.44 22.23 12.28
CA GLY A 60 -30.38 22.73 10.92
C GLY A 60 -29.08 22.34 10.21
N MET A 61 -27.94 22.51 10.89
CA MET A 61 -26.63 22.10 10.38
C MET A 61 -26.56 20.58 10.18
N MET A 62 -27.01 19.78 11.14
CA MET A 62 -27.01 18.31 11.02
C MET A 62 -27.85 17.81 9.84
N VAL A 63 -29.02 18.40 9.58
CA VAL A 63 -29.85 18.04 8.43
C VAL A 63 -29.14 18.41 7.11
N SER A 64 -28.50 19.58 7.05
CA SER A 64 -27.76 20.01 5.85
C SER A 64 -26.55 19.13 5.57
N GLU A 65 -25.75 18.79 6.58
CA GLU A 65 -24.61 17.88 6.46
C GLU A 65 -25.05 16.45 6.10
N SER A 66 -26.15 15.96 6.70
CA SER A 66 -26.73 14.66 6.32
C SER A 66 -27.12 14.61 4.84
N SER A 67 -27.69 15.70 4.32
CA SER A 67 -28.00 15.83 2.90
C SER A 67 -26.74 15.84 2.03
N ASN A 68 -25.71 16.60 2.41
CA ASN A 68 -24.44 16.65 1.69
C ASN A 68 -23.78 15.27 1.63
N VAL A 69 -23.71 14.55 2.76
CA VAL A 69 -23.18 13.19 2.82
C VAL A 69 -23.95 12.26 1.88
N LYS A 70 -25.30 12.30 1.88
CA LYS A 70 -26.11 11.48 0.95
C LYS A 70 -25.81 11.78 -0.52
N THR A 71 -25.62 13.05 -0.88
CA THR A 71 -25.27 13.42 -2.26
C THR A 71 -23.87 12.93 -2.66
N LEU A 72 -22.89 13.03 -1.77
CA LEU A 72 -21.53 12.55 -1.99
C LEU A 72 -21.49 11.03 -2.11
N THR A 73 -22.21 10.30 -1.25
CA THR A 73 -22.34 8.84 -1.34
C THR A 73 -22.94 8.43 -2.68
N SER A 74 -24.06 9.04 -3.10
CA SER A 74 -24.66 8.75 -4.42
C SER A 74 -23.73 9.04 -5.59
N ARG A 75 -22.88 10.08 -5.49
CA ARG A 75 -21.87 10.39 -6.50
C ARG A 75 -20.75 9.34 -6.51
N ALA A 76 -20.30 8.90 -5.34
CA ALA A 76 -19.31 7.83 -5.22
C ALA A 76 -19.82 6.53 -5.83
N ASP A 77 -21.06 6.13 -5.53
CA ASP A 77 -21.68 4.92 -6.09
C ASP A 77 -21.76 4.97 -7.63
N LYS A 78 -22.15 6.12 -8.19
CA LYS A 78 -22.16 6.33 -9.65
C LYS A 78 -20.77 6.24 -10.27
N ASN A 79 -19.76 6.79 -9.62
CA ASN A 79 -18.39 6.71 -10.10
C ASN A 79 -17.85 5.28 -10.03
N TYR A 80 -18.18 4.55 -8.96
CA TYR A 80 -17.80 3.14 -8.81
C TYR A 80 -18.45 2.26 -9.88
N ALA A 81 -19.75 2.47 -10.16
CA ALA A 81 -20.45 1.77 -11.24
C ALA A 81 -19.82 2.05 -12.62
N ARG A 82 -19.40 3.29 -12.89
CA ARG A 82 -18.67 3.64 -14.12
C ARG A 82 -17.31 2.94 -14.20
N LEU A 83 -16.58 2.88 -13.09
CA LEU A 83 -15.28 2.20 -13.04
C LEU A 83 -15.43 0.70 -13.37
N LEU A 84 -16.41 0.02 -12.76
CA LEU A 84 -16.69 -1.39 -13.05
C LEU A 84 -17.04 -1.63 -14.52
N ASP A 85 -17.86 -0.76 -15.12
CA ASP A 85 -18.19 -0.84 -16.55
C ASP A 85 -16.93 -0.67 -17.43
N THR A 86 -16.04 0.27 -17.09
CA THR A 86 -14.78 0.43 -17.84
C THR A 86 -13.86 -0.78 -17.71
N MET A 87 -13.77 -1.40 -16.53
CA MET A 87 -12.99 -2.62 -16.32
C MET A 87 -13.54 -3.77 -17.17
N GLN A 88 -14.85 -3.95 -17.20
CA GLN A 88 -15.49 -4.99 -18.01
C GLN A 88 -15.28 -4.78 -19.52
N ARG A 89 -15.29 -3.52 -19.99
CA ARG A 89 -14.94 -3.19 -21.38
C ARG A 89 -13.49 -3.51 -21.69
N LEU A 90 -12.57 -3.21 -20.78
CA LEU A 90 -11.15 -3.53 -20.95
C LEU A 90 -10.92 -5.03 -21.02
N GLU A 91 -11.52 -5.82 -20.13
CA GLU A 91 -11.46 -7.30 -20.18
C GLU A 91 -11.99 -7.85 -21.50
N SER A 92 -13.11 -7.31 -21.99
CA SER A 92 -13.69 -7.71 -23.29
C SER A 92 -12.75 -7.36 -24.46
N SER A 93 -12.09 -6.20 -24.39
CA SER A 93 -11.09 -5.79 -25.39
C SER A 93 -9.84 -6.66 -25.35
N GLU A 94 -9.36 -7.04 -24.16
CA GLU A 94 -8.22 -7.94 -23.97
C GLU A 94 -8.53 -9.32 -24.56
N GLN A 95 -9.72 -9.87 -24.32
CA GLN A 95 -10.15 -11.13 -24.93
C GLN A 95 -10.20 -11.04 -26.46
N THR A 96 -10.63 -9.91 -27.00
CA THR A 96 -10.65 -9.67 -28.46
C THR A 96 -9.24 -9.64 -29.03
N LEU A 97 -8.32 -8.92 -28.37
CA LEU A 97 -6.90 -8.88 -28.75
C LEU A 97 -6.25 -10.26 -28.67
N LYS A 98 -6.54 -11.06 -27.64
CA LYS A 98 -6.07 -12.45 -27.54
C LYS A 98 -6.50 -13.27 -28.74
N ARG A 99 -7.78 -13.20 -29.14
CA ARG A 99 -8.29 -13.90 -30.34
C ARG A 99 -7.60 -13.43 -31.63
N GLN A 100 -7.38 -12.12 -31.76
CA GLN A 100 -6.65 -11.56 -32.91
C GLN A 100 -5.19 -12.06 -32.95
N ASN A 101 -4.51 -12.07 -31.80
CA ASN A 101 -3.14 -12.57 -31.71
C ASN A 101 -3.03 -14.06 -32.07
N THR A 102 -3.99 -14.88 -31.62
CA THR A 102 -4.08 -16.30 -32.04
C THR A 102 -4.20 -16.44 -33.56
N ARG A 103 -5.05 -15.63 -34.21
CA ARG A 103 -5.18 -15.64 -35.68
C ARG A 103 -3.89 -15.23 -36.39
N VAL A 104 -3.17 -14.24 -35.87
CA VAL A 104 -1.86 -13.82 -36.43
C VAL A 104 -0.85 -14.96 -36.35
N ILE A 105 -0.79 -15.66 -35.20
CA ILE A 105 0.09 -16.83 -35.02
C ILE A 105 -0.26 -17.96 -36.00
N GLU A 106 -1.55 -18.22 -36.24
CA GLU A 106 -2.00 -19.21 -37.21
C GLU A 106 -1.62 -18.82 -38.65
N LEU A 107 -1.84 -17.56 -39.04
CA LEU A 107 -1.45 -17.05 -40.35
C LEU A 107 0.07 -17.12 -40.55
N GLN A 108 0.85 -16.79 -39.53
CA GLN A 108 2.31 -16.89 -39.58
C GLN A 108 2.76 -18.35 -39.76
N ARG A 109 2.14 -19.30 -39.05
CA ARG A 109 2.42 -20.73 -39.20
C ARG A 109 2.11 -21.22 -40.62
N GLU A 110 0.99 -20.80 -41.19
CA GLU A 110 0.60 -21.17 -42.56
C GLU A 110 1.55 -20.56 -43.59
N ALA A 111 1.93 -19.29 -43.43
CA ALA A 111 2.92 -18.64 -44.29
C ALA A 111 4.28 -19.36 -44.24
N SER A 112 4.73 -19.78 -43.06
CA SER A 112 5.96 -20.59 -42.93
C SER A 112 5.85 -21.94 -43.64
N LYS A 113 4.69 -22.60 -43.57
CA LYS A 113 4.44 -23.87 -44.27
C LYS A 113 4.46 -23.71 -45.79
N GLN A 114 3.86 -22.63 -46.31
CA GLN A 114 3.90 -22.31 -47.74
C GLN A 114 5.33 -22.02 -48.21
N LEU A 115 6.10 -21.27 -47.43
CA LEU A 115 7.50 -20.97 -47.75
C LEU A 115 8.37 -22.24 -47.81
N GLU A 116 8.17 -23.18 -46.89
CA GLU A 116 8.87 -24.47 -46.92
C GLU A 116 8.48 -25.32 -48.14
N THR A 117 7.20 -25.29 -48.53
CA THR A 117 6.71 -25.98 -49.73
C THR A 117 7.36 -25.41 -51.00
N VAL A 118 7.39 -24.09 -51.15
CA VAL A 118 8.05 -23.40 -52.28
C VAL A 118 9.54 -23.69 -52.30
N ARG A 119 10.20 -23.74 -51.14
CA ARG A 119 11.62 -24.08 -51.03
C ARG A 119 11.90 -25.50 -51.53
N TYR A 120 11.05 -26.45 -51.16
CA TYR A 120 11.15 -27.83 -51.62
C TYR A 120 10.96 -27.94 -53.14
N GLU A 121 9.92 -27.30 -53.69
CA GLU A 121 9.67 -27.26 -55.14
C GLU A 121 10.83 -26.64 -55.92
N ALA A 122 11.37 -25.50 -55.45
CA ALA A 122 12.53 -24.85 -56.07
C ALA A 122 13.79 -25.74 -56.04
N SER A 123 14.01 -26.49 -54.96
CA SER A 123 15.13 -27.44 -54.88
C SER A 123 14.96 -28.59 -55.87
N ALA A 124 13.77 -29.20 -55.96
CA ALA A 124 13.49 -30.26 -56.92
C ALA A 124 13.65 -29.78 -58.38
N GLN A 125 13.25 -28.55 -58.68
CA GLN A 125 13.44 -27.97 -60.01
C GLN A 125 14.92 -27.75 -60.33
N THR A 126 15.73 -27.33 -59.36
CA THR A 126 17.19 -27.19 -59.53
C THR A 126 17.86 -28.54 -59.84
N ASP A 127 17.46 -29.60 -59.15
CA ASP A 127 17.98 -30.96 -59.38
C ASP A 127 17.64 -31.46 -60.79
N THR A 128 16.42 -31.20 -61.30
CA THR A 128 16.04 -31.60 -62.67
C THR A 128 16.84 -30.85 -63.75
N VAL A 129 17.13 -29.57 -63.55
CA VAL A 129 17.96 -28.77 -64.47
C VAL A 129 19.41 -29.27 -64.46
N ALA A 130 19.96 -29.61 -63.28
CA ALA A 130 21.30 -30.19 -63.16
C ALA A 130 21.41 -31.54 -63.88
N GLN A 131 20.41 -32.41 -63.73
CA GLN A 131 20.36 -33.71 -64.42
C GLN A 131 20.30 -33.55 -65.94
N THR A 132 19.44 -32.64 -66.43
CA THR A 132 19.30 -32.39 -67.88
C THR A 132 20.60 -31.86 -68.48
N ASN A 133 21.30 -30.97 -67.79
CA ASN A 133 22.58 -30.43 -68.26
C ASN A 133 23.68 -31.50 -68.31
N ALA A 134 23.72 -32.44 -67.35
CA ALA A 134 24.67 -33.55 -67.35
C ALA A 134 24.46 -34.51 -68.53
N ASP A 135 23.21 -34.77 -68.91
CA ASP A 135 22.88 -35.64 -70.04
C ASP A 135 23.23 -34.97 -71.39
N THR A 136 23.00 -33.67 -71.56
CA THR A 136 23.46 -32.93 -72.76
C THR A 136 24.97 -32.75 -72.84
N GLN A 137 25.69 -32.72 -71.72
CA GLN A 137 27.15 -32.60 -71.72
C GLN A 137 27.85 -33.93 -72.07
N THR A 138 27.16 -35.07 -71.92
CA THR A 138 27.66 -36.39 -72.32
C THR A 138 27.59 -36.60 -73.84
N ASP A 139 26.60 -36.02 -74.53
CA ASP A 139 26.51 -36.05 -76.00
C ASP A 139 27.38 -34.99 -76.70
N ALA A 140 27.73 -33.89 -76.02
CA ALA A 140 28.61 -32.85 -76.57
C ALA A 140 30.11 -33.19 -76.49
N ALA A 141 30.51 -34.25 -75.77
CA ALA A 141 31.90 -34.70 -75.70
C ALA A 141 32.37 -35.46 -76.97
N ALA A 142 31.49 -35.67 -77.97
CA ALA A 142 31.84 -36.30 -79.25
C ALA A 142 32.04 -35.31 -80.41
N GLN A 143 31.77 -34.01 -80.24
CA GLN A 143 32.06 -33.00 -81.25
C GLN A 143 32.49 -31.70 -80.57
N THR A 144 33.79 -31.42 -80.59
CA THR A 144 34.40 -30.27 -81.29
C THR A 144 35.85 -30.13 -80.83
N ASP A 145 36.75 -30.67 -81.64
CA ASP A 145 38.10 -30.17 -81.83
C ASP A 145 37.98 -28.87 -82.65
N ALA A 146 38.38 -27.72 -82.10
CA ALA A 146 39.07 -26.62 -82.81
C ALA A 146 38.98 -25.27 -82.09
N ALA A 147 40.17 -24.66 -81.97
CA ALA A 147 40.48 -23.22 -81.88
C ALA A 147 40.08 -22.49 -80.57
N ALA A 148 41.03 -22.24 -79.67
CA ALA A 148 42.09 -21.21 -79.70
C ALA A 148 41.66 -19.90 -79.00
N GLN A 149 42.48 -19.51 -78.02
CA GLN A 149 42.88 -18.15 -77.60
C GLN A 149 41.76 -17.09 -77.44
N THR A 150 41.68 -16.36 -76.34
CA THR A 150 42.60 -15.25 -76.06
C THR A 150 42.47 -14.78 -74.61
N ASP A 151 43.62 -14.35 -74.11
CA ASP A 151 43.95 -13.60 -72.90
C ASP A 151 43.21 -12.24 -72.76
N VAL A 152 43.47 -11.54 -71.64
CA VAL A 152 43.22 -10.11 -71.29
C VAL A 152 42.39 -9.87 -70.01
N VAL A 153 43.10 -9.86 -68.87
CA VAL A 153 43.44 -8.69 -68.00
C VAL A 153 42.37 -7.60 -67.65
N ALA A 154 42.44 -7.20 -66.36
CA ALA A 154 41.97 -5.97 -65.65
C ALA A 154 40.55 -6.01 -65.05
N GLN A 155 40.36 -5.96 -63.72
CA GLN A 155 40.50 -4.85 -62.74
C GLN A 155 39.55 -3.65 -62.95
N THR A 156 39.18 -3.03 -61.82
CA THR A 156 38.54 -1.70 -61.57
C THR A 156 37.02 -1.79 -61.32
N GLU A 157 36.43 -1.58 -60.12
CA GLU A 157 36.42 -0.49 -59.11
C GLU A 157 35.04 0.23 -59.14
N VAL A 158 34.44 0.36 -57.94
CA VAL A 158 33.54 1.42 -57.40
C VAL A 158 32.56 2.15 -58.36
N VAL A 159 31.30 2.31 -57.92
CA VAL A 159 30.65 3.63 -57.68
C VAL A 159 29.19 3.41 -57.23
N ALA A 160 28.85 4.10 -56.14
CA ALA A 160 27.52 4.32 -55.61
C ALA A 160 26.79 5.46 -56.36
N GLN A 161 25.47 5.34 -56.52
CA GLN A 161 24.49 6.42 -56.78
C GLN A 161 23.18 5.90 -56.14
N THR A 162 22.51 6.49 -55.15
CA THR A 162 22.15 7.88 -54.83
C THR A 162 21.39 8.57 -55.95
N GLU A 163 20.06 8.43 -55.95
CA GLU A 163 19.16 9.46 -56.48
C GLU A 163 18.09 9.78 -55.45
N ALA A 164 18.03 11.08 -55.16
CA ALA A 164 17.00 11.76 -54.42
C ALA A 164 15.96 12.30 -55.41
N ALA A 165 14.69 12.32 -55.02
CA ALA A 165 13.71 13.25 -55.57
C ALA A 165 12.88 13.83 -54.40
N THR A 166 12.94 15.15 -54.34
CA THR A 166 12.33 16.11 -53.41
C THR A 166 10.93 16.55 -53.86
N ALA A 167 10.28 17.32 -52.97
CA ALA A 167 9.07 18.16 -53.09
C ALA A 167 7.78 17.50 -52.54
N GLU A 168 6.96 18.10 -51.68
CA GLU A 168 6.84 19.43 -51.05
C GLU A 168 5.87 19.23 -49.85
N GLY A 169 6.10 19.82 -48.68
CA GLY A 169 5.45 21.07 -48.28
C GLY A 169 4.36 20.83 -47.21
N GLY A 170 4.52 21.41 -46.02
CA GLY A 170 3.49 21.35 -44.97
C GLY A 170 4.00 21.78 -43.58
N GLU A 171 3.90 23.07 -43.31
CA GLU A 171 4.26 23.77 -42.06
C GLU A 171 3.37 23.37 -40.86
N GLY A 172 3.91 23.50 -39.65
CA GLY A 172 3.18 23.46 -38.37
C GLY A 172 4.01 22.83 -37.24
N SER A 173 4.97 23.54 -36.65
CA SER A 173 4.80 24.36 -35.43
C SER A 173 4.75 23.55 -34.12
N LEU A 174 5.88 23.61 -33.37
CA LEU A 174 6.07 23.58 -31.90
C LEU A 174 5.40 22.41 -31.13
N ASP A 175 6.06 21.60 -30.31
CA ASP A 175 6.99 21.99 -29.25
C ASP A 175 7.86 20.81 -28.77
N SER A 176 9.00 21.19 -28.22
CA SER A 176 10.09 20.41 -27.64
C SER A 176 9.68 19.62 -26.37
N VAL A 177 10.14 18.38 -26.19
CA VAL A 177 11.12 18.01 -25.14
C VAL A 177 11.89 16.76 -25.58
N ASP A 178 13.19 16.91 -25.43
CA ASP A 178 14.32 16.08 -25.84
C ASP A 178 14.70 15.00 -24.82
N VAL A 179 15.54 14.07 -25.27
CA VAL A 179 16.65 13.42 -24.51
C VAL A 179 16.25 12.33 -23.50
N VAL A 180 16.81 11.12 -23.41
CA VAL A 180 17.94 10.34 -23.99
C VAL A 180 17.67 8.91 -23.46
N GLY A 181 17.90 7.78 -24.10
CA GLY A 181 18.92 7.37 -25.05
C GLY A 181 19.67 6.16 -24.49
N ALA A 182 20.03 5.23 -25.39
CA ALA A 182 20.90 4.05 -25.24
C ALA A 182 20.36 2.88 -24.39
N GLY A 183 20.22 1.64 -24.88
CA GLY A 183 20.70 1.03 -26.13
C GLY A 183 21.94 0.16 -25.89
N GLY A 184 21.77 -1.14 -26.13
CA GLY A 184 22.84 -2.13 -26.38
C GLY A 184 23.24 -2.98 -25.17
N SER A 185 23.71 -4.21 -25.33
CA SER A 185 23.73 -5.15 -26.44
C SER A 185 24.23 -6.49 -25.88
N LEU A 186 23.94 -7.55 -26.62
CA LEU A 186 24.12 -8.97 -26.35
C LEU A 186 25.57 -9.49 -26.29
N GLY A 187 25.71 -10.61 -25.58
CA GLY A 187 26.58 -11.75 -25.93
C GLY A 187 27.89 -11.87 -25.13
N ALA A 188 28.52 -13.03 -24.99
CA ALA A 188 28.20 -14.46 -25.14
C ALA A 188 29.48 -15.22 -24.72
N GLU A 189 29.33 -16.43 -24.15
CA GLU A 189 30.34 -17.52 -24.06
C GLU A 189 31.65 -17.25 -23.25
N GLY A 190 32.31 -18.19 -22.58
CA GLY A 190 32.23 -19.65 -22.52
C GLY A 190 33.64 -20.27 -22.57
N GLY A 191 34.11 -20.89 -21.48
CA GLY A 191 35.12 -21.96 -21.53
C GLY A 191 36.62 -21.62 -21.30
N PRO A 192 37.48 -22.63 -21.03
CA PRO A 192 38.17 -22.77 -19.74
C PRO A 192 39.70 -23.06 -19.78
N VAL A 193 40.29 -23.27 -18.58
CA VAL A 193 41.43 -24.18 -18.23
C VAL A 193 42.80 -23.57 -17.80
N ALA A 194 43.18 -23.96 -16.57
CA ALA A 194 44.50 -24.26 -15.95
C ALA A 194 45.53 -23.18 -15.51
N SER A 195 45.68 -23.11 -14.18
CA SER A 195 46.88 -23.28 -13.32
C SER A 195 48.28 -22.78 -13.73
N SER A 196 48.84 -21.88 -12.93
CA SER A 196 50.20 -21.98 -12.33
C SER A 196 50.49 -20.87 -11.28
N THR A 197 50.44 -21.24 -9.99
CA THR A 197 51.56 -21.34 -9.04
C THR A 197 52.67 -20.25 -8.95
N ILE A 198 52.66 -19.55 -7.79
CA ILE A 198 53.77 -19.10 -6.88
C ILE A 198 54.29 -17.63 -6.94
N ILE A 199 54.61 -17.15 -5.72
CA ILE A 199 55.23 -15.91 -5.21
C ILE A 199 54.21 -14.76 -5.03
N GLY A 200 53.85 -14.28 -3.84
CA GLY A 200 54.58 -14.18 -2.58
C GLY A 200 54.65 -12.70 -2.21
N THR A 201 53.64 -12.17 -1.52
CA THR A 201 53.76 -10.88 -0.82
C THR A 201 52.69 -10.77 0.27
N ASP A 202 53.15 -10.80 1.52
CA ASP A 202 52.37 -10.44 2.69
C ASP A 202 51.82 -9.02 2.54
N VAL A 203 50.49 -8.91 2.44
CA VAL A 203 49.76 -7.68 2.79
C VAL A 203 48.66 -8.09 3.74
N ALA A 204 48.95 -7.92 5.04
CA ALA A 204 47.98 -8.05 6.11
C ALA A 204 46.90 -6.96 5.93
N ILE A 205 45.84 -7.27 5.21
CA ILE A 205 44.60 -6.51 5.27
C ILE A 205 43.89 -6.92 6.58
N MET A 206 44.28 -6.28 7.67
CA MET A 206 43.43 -6.20 8.87
C MET A 206 42.25 -5.28 8.56
N THR A 207 41.29 -5.76 7.75
CA THR A 207 39.91 -5.26 7.81
C THR A 207 39.22 -5.93 8.98
N SER A 208 39.64 -5.54 10.19
CA SER A 208 38.83 -5.69 11.38
C SER A 208 37.66 -4.72 11.24
N ALA A 209 36.58 -5.17 10.59
CA ALA A 209 35.30 -4.48 10.68
C ALA A 209 35.01 -4.27 12.17
N PRO A 210 34.80 -3.02 12.63
CA PRO A 210 34.52 -2.77 14.03
C PRO A 210 33.23 -3.51 14.34
N LEU A 211 33.32 -4.51 15.22
CA LEU A 211 32.17 -5.18 15.81
C LEU A 211 31.28 -4.09 16.37
N LEU A 212 30.23 -3.74 15.61
CA LEU A 212 29.27 -2.70 15.94
C LEU A 212 28.76 -3.04 17.33
N SER A 213 29.18 -2.25 18.33
CA SER A 213 28.80 -2.51 19.72
C SER A 213 27.28 -2.61 19.75
N LYS A 214 26.76 -3.71 20.30
CA LYS A 214 25.33 -4.02 20.39
C LYS A 214 24.63 -3.06 21.35
N SER A 215 24.65 -1.76 21.04
CA SER A 215 23.84 -0.77 21.72
C SER A 215 22.39 -1.13 21.42
N LYS A 216 21.59 -1.31 22.46
CA LYS A 216 20.17 -1.62 22.32
C LYS A 216 19.53 -0.44 21.61
N THR A 217 19.19 -0.63 20.33
CA THR A 217 18.51 0.38 19.53
C THR A 217 17.23 0.79 20.23
N ARG A 218 17.17 2.04 20.68
CA ARG A 218 15.96 2.59 21.31
C ARG A 218 15.02 3.01 20.19
N TRP A 219 14.06 2.15 19.88
CA TRP A 219 13.01 2.46 18.90
C TRP A 219 12.17 3.64 19.39
N SER A 220 12.09 4.70 18.59
CA SER A 220 11.19 5.84 18.78
C SER A 220 9.86 5.63 18.03
N PRO A 221 8.74 6.25 18.42
CA PRO A 221 7.49 6.17 17.65
C PRO A 221 7.62 6.59 16.17
N ALA A 222 8.57 7.49 15.86
CA ALA A 222 8.87 7.87 14.48
C ALA A 222 9.51 6.71 13.71
N ASP A 223 10.43 5.98 14.34
CA ASP A 223 11.05 4.77 13.77
C ASP A 223 10.00 3.70 13.48
N PHE A 224 9.01 3.53 14.35
CA PHE A 224 7.88 2.62 14.15
C PHE A 224 7.07 3.03 12.92
N ARG A 225 6.66 4.30 12.87
CA ARG A 225 5.83 4.81 11.77
C ARG A 225 6.54 4.65 10.45
N HIS A 226 7.80 5.09 10.38
CA HIS A 226 8.62 4.90 9.19
C HIS A 226 8.70 3.41 8.85
N ARG A 227 8.97 2.53 9.82
CA ARG A 227 9.15 1.11 9.51
C ARG A 227 7.90 0.41 9.04
N LEU A 228 6.75 0.68 9.66
CA LEU A 228 5.48 0.07 9.27
C LEU A 228 4.95 0.66 7.96
N LEU A 229 5.18 1.95 7.71
CA LEU A 229 4.60 2.66 6.57
C LEU A 229 5.60 2.92 5.43
N VAL A 230 6.79 2.30 5.44
CA VAL A 230 7.67 2.29 4.26
C VAL A 230 7.08 1.30 3.24
N ASP A 231 6.86 1.83 2.04
CA ASP A 231 6.24 1.19 0.88
C ASP A 231 4.82 0.63 1.11
N PRO A 232 3.89 1.48 1.61
CA PRO A 232 2.54 1.04 1.91
C PRO A 232 1.78 0.64 0.63
N ALA A 233 2.17 1.22 -0.51
CA ALA A 233 1.64 0.86 -1.82
C ALA A 233 1.93 -0.60 -2.21
N LEU A 234 3.00 -1.21 -1.68
CA LEU A 234 3.36 -2.60 -2.01
C LEU A 234 2.52 -3.63 -1.26
N LEU A 235 2.00 -3.28 -0.09
CA LEU A 235 1.21 -4.18 0.76
C LEU A 235 -0.30 -3.93 0.66
N GLY A 236 -0.71 -2.77 0.14
CA GLY A 236 -2.12 -2.48 -0.12
C GLY A 236 -2.87 -1.92 1.10
N PRO A 237 -4.12 -1.49 0.88
CA PRO A 237 -4.88 -0.70 1.85
C PRO A 237 -5.24 -1.46 3.13
N GLU A 238 -5.43 -2.77 3.06
CA GLU A 238 -5.79 -3.61 4.22
C GLU A 238 -4.66 -3.63 5.26
N TYR A 239 -3.42 -3.70 4.80
CA TYR A 239 -2.25 -3.61 5.69
C TYR A 239 -2.11 -2.22 6.30
N ILE A 240 -2.32 -1.16 5.51
CA ILE A 240 -2.27 0.23 5.97
C ILE A 240 -3.29 0.45 7.08
N ALA A 241 -4.53 -0.05 6.91
CA ALA A 241 -5.57 0.06 7.93
C ALA A 241 -5.15 -0.56 9.27
N LEU A 242 -4.57 -1.77 9.25
CA LEU A 242 -4.04 -2.43 10.44
C LEU A 242 -2.89 -1.61 11.09
N ALA A 243 -1.96 -1.12 10.28
CA ALA A 243 -0.82 -0.34 10.74
C ALA A 243 -1.25 0.99 11.39
N ASP A 244 -2.19 1.71 10.76
CA ASP A 244 -2.77 2.95 11.28
C ASP A 244 -3.54 2.71 12.58
N GLY A 245 -4.31 1.61 12.66
CA GLY A 245 -4.96 1.18 13.89
C GLY A 245 -3.96 0.97 15.02
N CYS A 246 -2.80 0.37 14.71
CA CYS A 246 -1.75 0.13 15.70
C CYS A 246 -1.14 1.44 16.19
N LEU A 247 -0.89 2.40 15.30
CA LEU A 247 -0.40 3.73 15.66
C LEU A 247 -1.41 4.48 16.55
N LYS A 248 -2.70 4.44 16.22
CA LYS A 248 -3.77 5.02 17.06
C LYS A 248 -3.80 4.39 18.45
N LEU A 249 -3.58 3.07 18.56
CA LEU A 249 -3.52 2.39 19.86
C LEU A 249 -2.35 2.91 20.71
N HIS A 250 -1.20 3.17 20.07
CA HIS A 250 -0.03 3.75 20.73
C HIS A 250 -0.24 5.19 21.20
N GLU A 251 -1.09 5.97 20.52
CA GLU A 251 -1.46 7.32 20.94
C GLU A 251 -2.41 7.30 22.16
N LEU A 252 -3.27 6.29 22.26
CA LEU A 252 -4.26 6.17 23.34
C LEU A 252 -3.71 5.51 24.62
N ALA A 253 -2.65 4.72 24.53
CA ALA A 253 -2.18 3.87 25.61
C ALA A 253 -0.69 4.05 25.90
N PRO A 254 -0.27 4.09 27.18
CA PRO A 254 1.14 4.08 27.51
C PRO A 254 1.81 2.80 27.02
N LEU A 255 3.05 2.93 26.53
CA LEU A 255 3.85 1.78 26.10
C LEU A 255 4.05 0.83 27.27
N THR A 256 3.54 -0.40 27.14
CA THR A 256 3.75 -1.44 28.12
C THR A 256 4.90 -2.36 27.71
N LYS A 257 5.57 -2.95 28.70
CA LYS A 257 6.50 -4.06 28.46
C LYS A 257 5.79 -5.41 28.40
N LYS A 258 4.45 -5.42 28.42
CA LYS A 258 3.67 -6.65 28.36
C LYS A 258 3.65 -7.11 26.91
N MET A 259 3.81 -8.41 26.71
CA MET A 259 3.89 -8.99 25.40
C MET A 259 2.56 -9.61 24.98
N LEU A 260 2.28 -9.65 23.68
CA LEU A 260 1.18 -10.45 23.12
C LEU A 260 1.52 -11.94 23.09
N GLY A 261 0.57 -12.75 23.57
CA GLY A 261 0.68 -14.21 23.63
C GLY A 261 1.86 -14.74 24.44
N THR A 262 2.00 -16.06 24.45
CA THR A 262 3.13 -16.73 25.12
C THR A 262 4.38 -16.72 24.23
N LYS A 263 5.56 -16.91 24.82
CA LYS A 263 6.81 -17.04 24.06
C LYS A 263 6.81 -18.31 23.18
N ALA A 264 6.15 -19.38 23.63
CA ALA A 264 6.15 -20.69 22.96
C ALA A 264 5.33 -20.69 21.66
N SER A 265 4.35 -19.80 21.53
CA SER A 265 3.47 -19.72 20.36
C SER A 265 3.97 -18.78 19.27
N ARG A 266 5.08 -18.04 19.48
CA ARG A 266 5.55 -17.03 18.52
C ARG A 266 6.26 -17.65 17.32
N PRO A 267 6.18 -17.00 16.14
CA PRO A 267 7.04 -17.35 15.03
C PRO A 267 8.53 -17.26 15.43
N PRO A 268 9.36 -18.27 15.13
CA PRO A 268 10.78 -18.28 15.48
C PRO A 268 11.55 -17.06 14.95
N GLN A 269 11.18 -16.56 13.77
CA GLN A 269 11.76 -15.37 13.14
C GLN A 269 11.57 -14.13 14.01
N LEU A 270 10.37 -13.95 14.59
CA LEU A 270 10.09 -12.87 15.52
C LEU A 270 10.90 -13.02 16.81
N VAL A 271 11.01 -14.25 17.35
CA VAL A 271 11.81 -14.53 18.55
C VAL A 271 13.28 -14.18 18.31
N GLN A 272 13.82 -14.55 17.16
CA GLN A 272 15.19 -14.25 16.76
C GLN A 272 15.39 -12.73 16.60
N TRP A 273 14.50 -12.04 15.90
CA TRP A 273 14.54 -10.58 15.73
C TRP A 273 14.52 -9.83 17.09
N ILE A 274 13.68 -10.27 18.04
CA ILE A 274 13.69 -9.72 19.40
C ILE A 274 15.03 -9.99 20.12
N LYS A 275 15.57 -11.21 20.00
CA LYS A 275 16.84 -11.62 20.63
C LYS A 275 18.03 -10.83 20.09
N GLU A 276 18.01 -10.49 18.81
CA GLU A 276 19.04 -9.68 18.14
C GLU A 276 18.97 -8.19 18.49
N GLY A 277 18.02 -7.78 19.34
CA GLY A 277 17.88 -6.40 19.77
C GLY A 277 17.02 -5.57 18.83
N ARG A 278 16.15 -6.22 18.04
CA ARG A 278 15.20 -5.58 17.13
C ARG A 278 15.94 -4.73 16.08
N PRO A 279 16.76 -5.35 15.22
CA PRO A 279 17.46 -4.64 14.16
C PRO A 279 16.45 -3.95 13.23
N PHE A 280 16.89 -2.87 12.58
CA PHE A 280 16.07 -2.18 11.60
C PHE A 280 15.86 -3.01 10.34
N GLN A 281 16.81 -3.89 10.01
CA GLN A 281 16.72 -4.79 8.86
C GLN A 281 15.55 -5.77 8.99
N ASP A 282 14.90 -6.06 7.87
CA ASP A 282 13.92 -7.15 7.78
C ASP A 282 14.60 -8.50 7.98
N VAL A 283 13.80 -9.49 8.37
CA VAL A 283 14.24 -10.90 8.34
C VAL A 283 14.55 -11.30 6.89
N HIS A 284 15.37 -12.31 6.70
CA HIS A 284 15.58 -12.86 5.37
C HIS A 284 14.27 -13.48 4.86
N ILE A 285 13.80 -13.00 3.71
CA ILE A 285 12.56 -13.44 3.07
C ILE A 285 12.93 -14.09 1.74
N ASP A 286 12.67 -15.38 1.61
CA ASP A 286 12.88 -16.18 0.41
C ASP A 286 11.54 -16.62 -0.21
N ALA A 287 11.61 -17.33 -1.35
CA ALA A 287 10.45 -17.80 -2.09
C ALA A 287 9.60 -18.85 -1.35
N THR A 288 10.07 -19.42 -0.23
CA THR A 288 9.33 -20.40 0.60
C THR A 288 8.82 -19.80 1.91
N PHE A 289 9.27 -18.58 2.23
CA PHE A 289 9.00 -17.92 3.50
C PHE A 289 7.51 -17.83 3.81
N ALA A 290 6.70 -17.32 2.88
CA ALA A 290 5.27 -17.10 3.10
C ALA A 290 4.52 -18.40 3.46
N GLU A 291 4.83 -19.50 2.77
CA GLU A 291 4.18 -20.80 2.98
C GLU A 291 4.51 -21.40 4.36
N ALA A 292 5.76 -21.27 4.81
CA ALA A 292 6.18 -21.74 6.13
C ALA A 292 5.75 -20.80 7.27
N PHE A 293 5.67 -19.49 7.00
CA PHE A 293 5.43 -18.46 8.01
C PHE A 293 3.96 -18.26 8.33
N ALA A 294 3.07 -18.33 7.32
CA ALA A 294 1.61 -18.20 7.46
C ALA A 294 1.02 -19.03 8.63
N PRO A 295 1.22 -20.37 8.70
CA PRO A 295 0.64 -21.18 9.77
C PRO A 295 1.20 -20.83 11.16
N LEU A 296 2.44 -20.33 11.24
CA LEU A 296 3.05 -19.90 12.51
C LEU A 296 2.41 -18.61 13.02
N VAL A 297 2.11 -17.66 12.13
CA VAL A 297 1.39 -16.43 12.47
C VAL A 297 -0.02 -16.73 12.94
N TRP A 298 -0.77 -17.58 12.22
CA TRP A 298 -2.11 -18.00 12.63
C TRP A 298 -2.11 -18.69 13.99
N LYS A 299 -1.22 -19.67 14.20
CA LYS A 299 -1.08 -20.35 15.50
C LYS A 299 -0.81 -19.36 16.63
N TRP A 300 0.05 -18.37 16.40
CA TRP A 300 0.32 -17.33 17.39
C TRP A 300 -0.90 -16.46 17.65
N TRP A 301 -1.55 -15.97 16.60
CA TRP A 301 -2.75 -15.12 16.67
C TRP A 301 -3.91 -15.82 17.39
N CYS A 302 -4.15 -17.09 17.09
CA CYS A 302 -5.15 -17.91 17.78
C CYS A 302 -4.83 -18.10 19.27
N SER A 303 -3.55 -18.25 19.63
CA SER A 303 -3.15 -18.42 21.04
C SER A 303 -3.37 -17.19 21.93
N MET A 304 -3.58 -16.00 21.35
CA MET A 304 -3.81 -14.76 22.09
C MET A 304 -5.26 -14.27 22.05
N GLN A 305 -6.14 -15.01 21.36
CA GLN A 305 -7.54 -14.63 21.29
C GLN A 305 -8.17 -14.63 22.67
N PRO A 306 -9.04 -13.66 22.97
CA PRO A 306 -9.83 -13.68 24.18
C PRO A 306 -10.68 -14.96 24.28
N GLU A 307 -10.93 -15.43 25.50
CA GLU A 307 -11.68 -16.68 25.78
C GLU A 307 -13.08 -16.73 25.15
N TRP A 308 -13.69 -15.56 24.92
CA TRP A 308 -15.02 -15.44 24.32
C TRP A 308 -15.02 -15.69 22.81
N ARG A 309 -13.85 -15.85 22.19
CA ARG A 309 -13.73 -16.01 20.74
C ARG A 309 -13.62 -17.48 20.37
N VAL A 310 -14.50 -17.91 19.47
CA VAL A 310 -14.51 -19.28 18.94
C VAL A 310 -13.45 -19.40 17.84
N ILE A 311 -12.63 -20.44 17.93
CA ILE A 311 -11.59 -20.79 16.95
C ILE A 311 -12.02 -22.09 16.27
N VAL A 312 -12.13 -22.07 14.94
CA VAL A 312 -12.49 -23.21 14.09
C VAL A 312 -11.37 -23.40 13.06
N ASP A 313 -10.86 -24.63 12.93
CA ASP A 313 -9.78 -24.96 11.98
C ASP A 313 -8.53 -24.07 12.08
N GLY A 314 -8.18 -23.67 13.30
CA GLY A 314 -7.02 -22.82 13.54
C GLY A 314 -7.19 -21.36 13.12
N LYS A 315 -8.42 -20.94 12.79
CA LYS A 315 -8.79 -19.56 12.51
C LYS A 315 -9.93 -19.11 13.40
N PRO A 316 -9.95 -17.84 13.82
CA PRO A 316 -11.01 -17.37 14.69
C PRO A 316 -12.21 -16.86 13.87
N LEU A 317 -13.43 -17.11 14.34
CA LEU A 317 -14.64 -16.69 13.62
C LEU A 317 -14.80 -15.16 13.59
N PRO A 318 -15.44 -14.59 12.55
CA PRO A 318 -15.76 -13.16 12.48
C PRO A 318 -16.49 -12.67 13.74
N VAL A 319 -16.13 -11.46 14.17
CA VAL A 319 -16.50 -10.94 15.49
C VAL A 319 -17.83 -10.22 15.46
N ASN A 320 -18.64 -10.43 16.51
CA ASN A 320 -19.70 -9.52 16.93
C ASN A 320 -19.35 -8.97 18.33
N TRP A 321 -19.02 -7.69 18.42
CA TRP A 321 -18.45 -7.04 19.61
C TRP A 321 -19.45 -6.97 20.77
N THR A 322 -19.46 -7.97 21.64
CA THR A 322 -20.38 -7.99 22.80
C THR A 322 -19.66 -8.10 24.16
N SER A 323 -18.35 -8.34 24.17
CA SER A 323 -17.59 -8.63 25.39
C SER A 323 -16.73 -7.46 25.88
N ARG A 324 -16.61 -7.34 27.21
CA ARG A 324 -15.78 -6.33 27.89
C ARG A 324 -14.39 -6.82 28.31
N LYS A 325 -14.06 -8.09 28.08
CA LYS A 325 -12.77 -8.66 28.50
C LYS A 325 -11.76 -8.61 27.36
N TRP A 326 -10.94 -7.56 27.35
CA TRP A 326 -9.90 -7.30 26.35
C TRP A 326 -8.47 -7.54 26.87
N ASP A 327 -8.31 -8.06 28.08
CA ASP A 327 -7.01 -8.11 28.78
C ASP A 327 -5.92 -8.85 28.03
N SER A 328 -6.26 -9.89 27.26
CA SER A 328 -5.27 -10.65 26.46
C SER A 328 -4.66 -9.81 25.33
N LEU A 329 -5.46 -8.94 24.71
CA LEU A 329 -5.08 -8.10 23.57
C LEU A 329 -4.72 -6.66 23.96
N ASN A 330 -5.09 -6.22 25.16
CA ASN A 330 -4.71 -4.91 25.71
C ASN A 330 -3.23 -4.94 26.15
N LYS A 331 -2.36 -4.93 25.13
CA LYS A 331 -0.90 -5.08 25.22
C LYS A 331 -0.30 -4.12 24.18
N CYS A 332 -0.03 -2.91 24.63
CA CYS A 332 0.56 -1.86 23.80
C CYS A 332 2.09 -1.88 23.96
N GLY A 333 2.85 -1.58 22.90
CA GLY A 333 4.31 -1.54 22.94
C GLY A 333 4.99 -2.30 21.81
N LEU A 334 6.33 -2.29 21.82
CA LEU A 334 7.20 -3.02 20.87
C LEU A 334 6.88 -4.51 20.81
N ASP A 335 6.53 -5.10 21.94
CA ASP A 335 6.26 -6.53 22.06
C ASP A 335 4.75 -6.84 22.02
N GLY A 336 3.93 -5.82 21.79
CA GLY A 336 2.49 -5.88 21.63
C GLY A 336 2.09 -5.88 20.16
N TRP A 337 1.05 -5.11 19.83
CA TRP A 337 0.48 -5.05 18.48
C TRP A 337 1.51 -4.75 17.38
N PHE A 338 2.54 -3.96 17.69
CA PHE A 338 3.63 -3.71 16.75
C PHE A 338 4.26 -4.99 16.19
N ALA A 339 4.56 -5.96 17.06
CA ALA A 339 5.16 -7.22 16.64
C ALA A 339 4.22 -8.02 15.72
N LEU A 340 2.91 -7.89 15.91
CA LEU A 340 1.90 -8.53 15.07
C LEU A 340 1.84 -7.86 13.69
N VAL A 341 1.76 -6.53 13.64
CA VAL A 341 1.78 -5.77 12.38
C VAL A 341 3.09 -5.99 11.61
N LEU A 342 4.22 -6.11 12.32
CA LEU A 342 5.51 -6.44 11.72
C LEU A 342 5.52 -7.85 11.12
N CYS A 343 4.92 -8.85 11.78
CA CYS A 343 4.77 -10.18 11.20
C CYS A 343 3.89 -10.15 9.95
N MET A 344 2.80 -9.37 9.95
CA MET A 344 1.96 -9.20 8.77
C MET A 344 2.72 -8.54 7.62
N LYS A 345 3.62 -7.60 7.92
CA LYS A 345 4.54 -7.00 6.94
C LYS A 345 5.43 -8.06 6.30
N TRP A 346 6.12 -8.86 7.11
CA TRP A 346 7.03 -9.90 6.61
C TRP A 346 6.30 -10.95 5.79
N TRP A 347 5.10 -11.34 6.19
CA TRP A 347 4.28 -12.26 5.40
C TRP A 347 3.91 -11.64 4.05
N GLY A 348 3.41 -10.39 4.03
CA GLY A 348 3.06 -9.71 2.79
C GLY A 348 4.25 -9.51 1.83
N LEU A 349 5.43 -9.19 2.36
CA LEU A 349 6.67 -9.14 1.58
C LEU A 349 7.08 -10.52 1.04
N GLY A 350 6.91 -11.58 1.85
CA GLY A 350 7.08 -12.97 1.40
C GLY A 350 6.19 -13.35 0.23
N LEU A 351 4.94 -12.86 0.21
CA LEU A 351 4.02 -13.09 -0.91
C LEU A 351 4.47 -12.40 -2.21
N GLN A 352 5.21 -11.30 -2.14
CA GLN A 352 5.70 -10.61 -3.33
C GLN A 352 6.74 -11.46 -4.06
N VAL A 353 7.66 -12.07 -3.32
CA VAL A 353 8.74 -12.93 -3.85
C VAL A 353 8.31 -14.39 -4.06
N TYR A 354 7.11 -14.78 -3.62
CA TYR A 354 6.59 -16.13 -3.81
C TYR A 354 6.13 -16.34 -5.27
N GLU A 355 6.60 -17.41 -5.91
CA GLU A 355 6.28 -17.75 -7.31
C GLU A 355 5.48 -19.06 -7.45
N GLY A 356 5.14 -19.74 -6.35
CA GLY A 356 4.41 -21.00 -6.39
C GLY A 356 2.92 -20.88 -6.73
N GLU A 357 2.31 -21.99 -7.13
CA GLU A 357 0.88 -22.05 -7.52
C GLU A 357 -0.09 -21.67 -6.39
N LYS A 358 0.32 -21.85 -5.12
CA LYS A 358 -0.48 -21.49 -3.93
C LYS A 358 -0.52 -19.99 -3.63
N LYS A 359 0.11 -19.14 -4.47
CA LYS A 359 0.17 -17.68 -4.25
C LYS A 359 -1.22 -17.05 -4.01
N PRO A 360 -2.27 -17.38 -4.79
CA PRO A 360 -3.60 -16.82 -4.59
C PRO A 360 -4.19 -17.21 -3.22
N ASP A 361 -4.06 -18.48 -2.84
CA ASP A 361 -4.58 -19.00 -1.57
C ASP A 361 -3.85 -18.37 -0.37
N LEU A 362 -2.52 -18.30 -0.43
CA LEU A 362 -1.72 -17.67 0.63
C LEU A 362 -2.00 -16.16 0.73
N ARG A 363 -2.31 -15.50 -0.39
CA ARG A 363 -2.72 -14.09 -0.41
C ARG A 363 -4.11 -13.90 0.19
N ALA A 364 -5.06 -14.76 -0.14
CA ALA A 364 -6.39 -14.74 0.48
C ALA A 364 -6.31 -14.98 1.99
N ASP A 365 -5.47 -15.93 2.41
CA ASP A 365 -5.22 -16.24 3.82
C ASP A 365 -4.59 -15.06 4.58
N TRP A 366 -3.64 -14.37 3.96
CA TRP A 366 -3.05 -13.16 4.51
C TRP A 366 -4.06 -12.01 4.65
N LEU A 367 -4.93 -11.81 3.66
CA LEU A 367 -6.00 -10.80 3.71
C LEU A 367 -7.04 -11.13 4.79
N GLU A 368 -7.38 -12.41 4.98
CA GLU A 368 -8.26 -12.85 6.06
C GLU A 368 -7.65 -12.54 7.44
N ALA A 369 -6.35 -12.83 7.63
CA ALA A 369 -5.63 -12.46 8.84
C ALA A 369 -5.61 -10.94 9.08
N LEU A 370 -5.36 -10.14 8.04
CA LEU A 370 -5.37 -8.68 8.13
C LEU A 370 -6.75 -8.15 8.53
N ALA A 371 -7.81 -8.60 7.86
CA ALA A 371 -9.17 -8.19 8.16
C ALA A 371 -9.53 -8.53 9.61
N ASP A 372 -9.14 -9.72 10.05
CA ASP A 372 -9.42 -10.20 11.39
C ASP A 372 -8.70 -9.40 12.49
N MET A 373 -7.40 -9.19 12.32
CA MET A 373 -6.58 -8.41 13.24
C MET A 373 -7.01 -6.95 13.28
N THR A 374 -7.39 -6.38 12.13
CA THR A 374 -7.87 -4.99 12.00
C THR A 374 -9.16 -4.82 12.79
N ASN A 375 -10.13 -5.71 12.53
CA ASN A 375 -11.36 -5.76 13.31
C ASN A 375 -11.02 -5.79 14.81
N MET A 376 -10.23 -6.77 15.27
CA MET A 376 -9.91 -6.93 16.70
C MET A 376 -9.24 -5.72 17.32
N LEU A 377 -8.43 -5.01 16.55
CA LEU A 377 -7.79 -3.76 16.96
C LEU A 377 -8.79 -2.61 17.06
N GLU A 378 -9.73 -2.49 16.12
CA GLU A 378 -10.79 -1.48 16.16
C GLU A 378 -11.68 -1.63 17.39
N GLY A 379 -12.11 -2.86 17.71
CA GLY A 379 -12.87 -3.11 18.93
C GLY A 379 -12.09 -2.82 20.21
N LEU A 380 -10.79 -3.13 20.23
CA LEU A 380 -9.92 -2.75 21.34
C LEU A 380 -9.83 -1.22 21.50
N LEU A 381 -9.67 -0.50 20.38
CA LEU A 381 -9.63 0.97 20.38
C LEU A 381 -10.95 1.56 20.90
N GLU A 382 -12.09 1.02 20.47
CA GLU A 382 -13.41 1.44 20.96
C GLU A 382 -13.57 1.17 22.46
N PHE A 383 -13.19 -0.02 22.91
CA PHE A 383 -13.17 -0.39 24.33
C PHE A 383 -12.32 0.59 25.16
N MET A 384 -11.11 0.92 24.69
CA MET A 384 -10.23 1.87 25.37
C MET A 384 -10.84 3.28 25.44
N ARG A 385 -11.42 3.76 24.34
CA ARG A 385 -12.09 5.07 24.30
C ARG A 385 -13.28 5.13 25.25
N SER A 386 -14.07 4.06 25.34
CA SER A 386 -15.22 3.99 26.26
C SER A 386 -14.78 3.94 27.73
N SER A 387 -13.70 3.23 28.04
CA SER A 387 -13.16 3.10 29.40
C SER A 387 -12.54 4.40 29.93
N THR A 388 -12.06 5.26 29.05
CA THR A 388 -11.43 6.54 29.42
C THR A 388 -12.47 7.64 29.76
N LYS A 389 -13.75 7.44 29.37
CA LYS A 389 -14.83 8.42 29.57
C LYS A 389 -15.56 8.31 30.91
N VAL A 390 -15.17 7.37 31.77
CA VAL A 390 -15.76 7.21 33.10
C VAL A 390 -14.80 7.83 34.12
N PRO A 391 -15.02 9.09 34.54
CA PRO A 391 -14.26 9.72 35.62
C PRO A 391 -14.54 9.10 36.98
#